data_AF-A0AAW0LAN3-F1
#
_entry.id   AF-A0AAW0LAN3-F1
#
_cell.length_a   1.000
_cell.length_b   1.000
_cell.length_c   1.000
_cell.angle_alpha   90.00
_cell.angle_beta   90.00
_cell.angle_gamma   90.00
#
_symmetry.space_group_name_H-M   'P 1'
#
loop_
_entity.id
_entity.type
_entity.pdbx_description
1 polymer ?
#
loop_
_entity_poly.entity_id
_entity_poly.type
_entity_poly.pdbx_seq_one_letter_code
_entity_poly.pdbx_strand_id
1 'polypeptide(L)'
;MAALSISSHFMTFTFFIFFFKSLAADPNPSFSFTQFEKDPKFESNIALYGDAKVVDGGDAVQLTSPVSSSAGQVMYKKPIKLEEGSGKSKFKN
;
A
#
# COMPACT_ATOMS: atom_id res chain seq x y z
N MET A 1 49.78 -6.45 5.73
CA MET A 1 49.10 -5.15 5.95
C MET A 1 48.18 -4.76 4.79
N ALA A 2 48.63 -4.78 3.52
CA ALA A 2 47.81 -4.34 2.37
C ALA A 2 46.55 -5.20 2.09
N ALA A 3 46.63 -6.54 2.23
CA ALA A 3 45.49 -7.43 1.98
C ALA A 3 44.33 -7.23 2.97
N LEU A 4 44.62 -6.91 4.23
CA LEU A 4 43.61 -6.61 5.25
C LEU A 4 42.90 -5.28 4.94
N SER A 5 43.63 -4.28 4.43
CA SER A 5 43.06 -2.99 4.04
C SER A 5 42.17 -3.13 2.80
N ILE A 6 42.61 -3.90 1.79
CA ILE A 6 41.79 -4.20 0.61
C ILE A 6 40.49 -4.93 1.04
N SER A 7 40.59 -5.94 1.91
CA SER A 7 39.43 -6.66 2.45
C SER A 7 38.46 -5.74 3.20
N SER A 8 38.95 -4.81 4.04
CA SER A 8 38.08 -3.86 4.75
C SER A 8 37.35 -2.92 3.79
N HIS A 9 38.03 -2.42 2.75
CA HIS A 9 37.41 -1.53 1.75
C HIS A 9 36.32 -2.24 0.95
N PHE A 10 36.55 -3.50 0.56
CA PHE A 10 35.53 -4.33 -0.08
C PHE A 10 34.32 -4.60 0.82
N MET A 11 34.57 -4.84 2.11
CA MET A 11 33.50 -5.04 3.10
C MET A 11 32.65 -3.79 3.26
N THR A 12 33.29 -2.62 3.46
CA THR A 12 32.59 -1.32 3.57
C THR A 12 31.81 -0.99 2.30
N PHE A 13 32.39 -1.25 1.12
CA PHE A 13 31.71 -1.04 -0.16
C PHE A 13 30.47 -1.92 -0.30
N THR A 14 30.57 -3.19 0.10
CA THR A 14 29.43 -4.13 0.08
C THR A 14 28.32 -3.68 1.02
N PHE A 15 28.66 -3.22 2.23
CA PHE A 15 27.69 -2.62 3.14
C PHE A 15 27.00 -1.41 2.52
N PHE A 16 27.75 -0.47 1.92
CA PHE A 16 27.18 0.69 1.24
C PHE A 16 26.18 0.29 0.14
N ILE A 17 26.51 -0.70 -0.70
CA ILE A 17 25.60 -1.22 -1.73
C ILE A 17 24.32 -1.76 -1.10
N PHE A 18 24.42 -2.53 -0.01
CA PHE A 18 23.25 -3.06 0.70
C PHE A 18 22.38 -1.94 1.30
N PHE A 19 23.00 -0.91 1.90
CA PHE A 19 22.28 0.25 2.43
C PHE A 19 21.53 1.01 1.35
N PHE A 20 22.16 1.27 0.20
CA PHE A 20 21.50 1.94 -0.92
C PHE A 20 20.37 1.09 -1.52
N LYS A 21 20.54 -0.22 -1.60
CA LYS A 21 19.47 -1.13 -2.04
C LYS A 21 18.27 -1.12 -1.10
N SER A 22 18.51 -1.11 0.21
CA SER A 22 17.46 -0.98 1.22
C SER A 22 16.70 0.35 1.08
N LEU A 23 17.44 1.46 0.88
CA LEU A 23 16.84 2.78 0.71
C LEU A 23 16.06 2.93 -0.61
N ALA A 24 16.49 2.25 -1.66
CA ALA A 24 15.84 2.26 -2.97
C ALA A 24 14.67 1.28 -3.09
N ALA A 25 14.38 0.50 -2.04
CA ALA A 25 13.21 -0.35 -2.02
C ALA A 25 11.95 0.52 -1.89
N ASP A 26 10.95 0.27 -2.74
CA ASP A 26 9.67 0.96 -2.65
C ASP A 26 9.06 0.71 -1.26
N PRO A 27 8.72 1.76 -0.50
CA PRO A 27 8.09 1.57 0.79
C PRO A 27 6.75 0.86 0.59
N ASN A 28 6.48 -0.14 1.43
CA ASN A 28 5.17 -0.78 1.47
C ASN A 28 4.09 0.30 1.61
N PRO A 29 3.00 0.24 0.82
CA PRO A 29 1.95 1.25 0.89
C PRO A 29 1.38 1.28 2.31
N SER A 30 1.39 2.46 2.91
CA SER A 30 0.87 2.72 4.25
C SER A 30 -0.09 3.90 4.19
N PHE A 31 -1.23 3.78 4.87
CA PHE A 31 -2.25 4.82 4.92
C PHE A 31 -2.95 4.84 6.28
N SER A 32 -3.40 6.01 6.69
CA SER A 32 -4.28 6.21 7.83
C SER A 32 -5.20 7.39 7.56
N PHE A 33 -6.40 7.35 8.15
CA PHE A 33 -7.39 8.41 8.07
C PHE A 33 -7.84 8.73 9.49
N THR A 34 -7.78 10.00 9.87
CA THR A 34 -8.32 10.45 11.17
C THR A 34 -9.82 10.74 11.08
N GLN A 35 -10.31 11.04 9.88
CA GLN A 35 -11.72 11.28 9.56
C GLN A 35 -11.94 10.98 8.06
N PHE A 36 -13.17 10.68 7.67
CA PHE A 36 -13.49 10.27 6.30
C PHE A 36 -13.98 11.44 5.42
N GLU A 37 -14.68 12.43 5.96
CA GLU A 37 -15.19 13.56 5.14
C GLU A 37 -14.23 14.75 5.10
N LYS A 38 -13.54 15.05 6.21
CA LYS A 38 -12.70 16.24 6.35
C LYS A 38 -11.24 16.02 6.01
N ASP A 39 -10.82 14.78 5.80
CA ASP A 39 -9.45 14.46 5.41
C ASP A 39 -9.34 14.46 3.87
N PRO A 40 -8.61 15.41 3.26
CA PRO A 40 -8.40 15.43 1.81
C PRO A 40 -7.74 14.13 1.28
N LYS A 41 -7.05 13.37 2.15
CA LYS A 41 -6.49 12.07 1.80
C LYS A 41 -7.56 11.01 1.58
N PHE A 42 -8.71 11.09 2.25
CA PHE A 42 -9.78 10.13 2.06
C PHE A 42 -10.36 10.23 0.65
N GLU A 43 -10.85 11.42 0.27
CA GLU A 43 -11.40 11.70 -1.06
C GLU A 43 -10.42 11.34 -2.19
N SER A 44 -9.14 11.64 -2.00
CA SER A 44 -8.11 11.38 -3.02
C SER A 44 -7.70 9.91 -3.13
N ASN A 45 -7.79 9.11 -2.06
CA ASN A 45 -7.29 7.73 -2.06
C ASN A 45 -8.36 6.65 -1.89
N ILE A 46 -9.59 6.98 -1.51
CA ILE A 46 -10.70 6.05 -1.32
C ILE A 46 -11.78 6.29 -2.38
N ALA A 47 -12.37 5.20 -2.86
CA ALA A 47 -13.53 5.18 -3.73
C ALA A 47 -14.69 4.47 -3.03
N LEU A 48 -15.88 5.04 -3.16
CA LEU A 48 -17.12 4.49 -2.63
C LEU A 48 -17.99 4.04 -3.80
N TYR A 49 -18.58 2.85 -3.69
CA TYR A 49 -19.43 2.26 -4.72
C TYR A 49 -20.72 1.72 -4.11
N GLY A 50 -21.78 1.68 -4.93
CA GLY A 50 -23.10 1.22 -4.51
C GLY A 50 -23.69 2.14 -3.44
N ASP A 51 -24.21 1.54 -2.38
CA ASP A 51 -24.85 2.26 -1.27
C ASP A 51 -23.86 2.83 -0.24
N ALA A 52 -22.55 2.65 -0.45
CA ALA A 52 -21.54 3.09 0.50
C ALA A 52 -21.42 4.62 0.54
N LYS A 53 -21.44 5.21 1.73
CA LYS A 53 -21.34 6.66 1.94
C LYS A 53 -20.70 7.00 3.28
N VAL A 54 -20.18 8.21 3.40
CA VAL A 54 -19.74 8.75 4.69
C VAL A 54 -20.96 9.29 5.45
N VAL A 55 -21.01 9.05 6.76
CA VAL A 55 -22.09 9.47 7.65
C VAL A 55 -21.52 10.13 8.90
N ASP A 56 -22.41 10.62 9.77
CA ASP A 56 -22.07 11.21 11.07
C ASP A 56 -21.04 12.36 10.95
N GLY A 57 -21.17 13.18 9.90
CA GLY A 57 -20.30 14.35 9.66
C GLY A 57 -18.83 14.00 9.38
N GLY A 58 -18.55 12.77 8.97
CA GLY A 58 -17.22 12.29 8.60
C GLY A 58 -16.65 11.20 9.49
N ASP A 59 -17.33 10.82 10.56
CA ASP A 59 -16.74 9.94 11.59
C ASP A 59 -16.90 8.45 11.27
N ALA A 60 -17.84 8.09 10.39
CA ALA A 60 -18.09 6.72 10.01
C ALA A 60 -18.34 6.57 8.50
N VAL A 61 -18.01 5.40 7.97
CA VAL A 61 -18.40 4.98 6.62
C VAL A 61 -19.47 3.92 6.75
N GLN A 62 -20.64 4.22 6.22
CA GLN A 62 -21.76 3.28 6.12
C GLN A 62 -21.61 2.49 4.82
N LEU A 63 -21.45 1.17 4.92
CA LEU A 63 -21.34 0.29 3.73
C LEU A 63 -22.69 -0.02 3.09
N THR A 64 -23.74 -0.12 3.89
CA THR A 64 -25.08 -0.51 3.45
C THR A 64 -26.14 0.40 4.02
N SER A 65 -27.18 0.67 3.25
CA SER A 65 -28.35 1.40 3.68
C SER A 65 -29.33 0.48 4.45
N PRO A 66 -30.16 1.03 5.35
CA PRO A 66 -31.08 0.24 6.18
C PRO A 66 -32.36 -0.16 5.41
N VAL A 67 -32.18 -0.78 4.25
CA VAL A 67 -33.26 -1.32 3.40
C VAL A 67 -32.99 -2.79 3.08
N SER A 68 -34.02 -3.54 2.71
CA SER A 68 -33.83 -4.91 2.23
C SER A 68 -33.03 -4.90 0.93
N SER A 69 -31.96 -5.70 0.87
CA SER A 69 -31.05 -5.82 -0.29
C SER A 69 -30.24 -4.56 -0.59
N SER A 70 -29.38 -4.17 0.35
CA SER A 70 -28.37 -3.12 0.13
C SER A 70 -26.97 -3.71 -0.06
N ALA A 71 -26.19 -3.11 -0.96
CA ALA A 71 -24.79 -3.46 -1.18
C ALA A 71 -23.96 -2.21 -1.46
N GLY A 72 -22.82 -2.10 -0.78
CA GLY A 72 -21.84 -1.06 -1.03
C GLY A 72 -20.42 -1.55 -0.79
N GLN A 73 -19.48 -0.82 -1.37
CA GLN A 73 -18.06 -1.16 -1.32
C GLN A 73 -17.23 0.10 -1.09
N VAL A 74 -16.18 -0.05 -0.29
CA VAL A 74 -15.14 0.94 -0.05
C VAL A 74 -13.84 0.36 -0.56
N MET A 75 -13.14 1.07 -1.45
CA MET A 75 -11.91 0.57 -2.04
C MET A 75 -10.83 1.63 -2.05
N TYR A 76 -9.60 1.22 -1.75
CA TYR A 76 -8.42 2.06 -1.94
C TYR A 76 -8.10 2.18 -3.43
N LYS A 77 -8.00 3.40 -3.94
CA LYS A 77 -7.84 3.73 -5.37
C LYS A 77 -6.50 3.25 -5.93
N LYS A 78 -5.45 3.26 -5.11
CA LYS A 78 -4.11 2.83 -5.55
C LYS A 78 -3.98 1.31 -5.37
N PRO A 79 -3.60 0.56 -6.41
CA PRO A 79 -3.38 -0.87 -6.28
C PRO A 79 -2.30 -1.19 -5.22
N ILE A 80 -2.54 -2.23 -4.42
CA ILE A 80 -1.58 -2.77 -3.46
C ILE A 80 -1.04 -4.09 -4.03
N LYS A 81 0.27 -4.14 -4.32
CA LYS A 81 0.93 -5.38 -4.74
C LYS A 81 1.01 -6.32 -3.53
N LEU A 82 0.26 -7.42 -3.55
CA LEU A 82 0.24 -8.41 -2.47
C LEU A 82 1.40 -9.42 -2.61
N GLU A 83 1.65 -9.88 -3.83
CA GLU A 83 2.74 -10.79 -4.16
C GLU A 83 3.26 -10.47 -5.56
N GLU A 84 4.56 -10.62 -5.77
CA GLU A 84 5.13 -10.73 -7.11
C GLU A 84 4.88 -12.14 -7.61
N GLY A 85 3.81 -12.32 -8.39
CA GLY A 85 3.48 -13.63 -8.95
C GLY A 85 4.71 -14.21 -9.66
N SER A 86 5.21 -15.34 -9.16
CA SER A 86 6.23 -16.12 -9.87
C SER A 86 5.57 -16.69 -11.13
N GLY A 87 5.71 -15.97 -12.23
CA GLY A 87 4.97 -16.27 -13.45
C GLY A 87 5.30 -17.66 -13.99
N LYS A 88 4.37 -18.62 -13.82
CA LYS A 88 3.91 -19.58 -14.84
C LYS A 88 2.49 -20.09 -14.53
N SER A 89 1.51 -19.20 -14.39
CA SER A 89 0.11 -19.61 -14.57
C SER A 89 -0.21 -19.56 -16.06
N LYS A 90 -0.02 -20.68 -16.76
CA LYS A 90 -0.66 -20.90 -18.06
C LYS A 90 -2.10 -21.35 -17.78
N PHE A 91 -3.04 -20.42 -17.80
CA PHE A 91 -4.44 -20.79 -18.03
C PHE A 91 -4.52 -21.40 -19.43
N LYS A 92 -4.74 -22.71 -19.48
CA LYS A 92 -4.99 -23.46 -20.71
C LYS A 92 -6.48 -23.73 -20.73
N ASN A 93 -7.17 -23.11 -21.68
CA ASN A 93 -8.55 -23.40 -22.03
C ASN A 93 -8.63 -24.76 -22.73
#